data_AF-A0A172THK9-F1
#
_entry.id   AF-A0A172THK9-F1
#
_cell.length_a   1.000
_cell.length_b   1.000
_cell.length_c   1.000
_cell.angle_alpha   90.00
_cell.angle_beta   90.00
_cell.angle_gamma   90.00
#
_symmetry.space_group_name_H-M   'P 1'
#
loop_
_entity.id
_entity.type
_entity.pdbx_description
1 polymer ?
#
loop_
_entity_poly.entity_id
_entity_poly.type
_entity_poly.pdbx_seq_one_letter_code
_entity_poly.pdbx_strand_id
1 'polypeptide(L)' 'MAKISSFALCIGDLILADLLEEGYAGDELLAKFRERQSDLHAAVKHLISDSGEVARNFNGVDKTEALFSDVMSG' A
#
# COMPACT_ATOMS: atom_id res chain seq x y z
N MET A 1 -15.98 -9.27 7.13
CA MET A 1 -15.35 -7.97 7.46
C MET A 1 -14.17 -8.09 8.45
N ALA A 2 -13.55 -9.26 8.64
CA ALA A 2 -12.43 -9.43 9.59
C ALA A 2 -11.02 -9.21 9.01
N LYS A 3 -10.85 -9.31 7.68
CA LYS A 3 -9.52 -9.32 7.03
C LYS A 3 -8.80 -7.97 7.05
N ILE A 4 -9.53 -6.85 7.13
CA ILE A 4 -8.92 -5.51 7.17
C ILE A 4 -8.34 -5.22 8.55
N SER A 5 -8.94 -5.76 9.63
CA SER A 5 -8.47 -5.56 11.00
C SER A 5 -7.10 -6.21 11.28
N SER A 6 -6.78 -7.30 10.59
CA SER A 6 -5.49 -8.00 10.79
C SER A 6 -4.31 -7.25 10.15
N PHE A 7 -4.56 -6.44 9.12
CA PHE A 7 -3.50 -5.71 8.41
C PHE A 7 -3.10 -4.42 9.13
N ALA A 8 -4.06 -3.78 9.80
CA ALA A 8 -3.83 -2.56 10.57
C ALA A 8 -2.94 -2.78 11.81
N LEU A 9 -3.03 -3.95 12.46
CA LEU A 9 -2.17 -4.30 13.59
C LEU A 9 -0.70 -4.43 13.15
N CYS A 10 -0.42 -5.13 12.05
CA CYS A 10 0.96 -5.37 11.60
C CYS A 10 1.71 -4.09 11.19
N ILE A 11 1.03 -3.09 10.64
CA ILE A 11 1.69 -1.85 10.21
C ILE A 11 2.09 -1.00 11.43
N GLY A 12 1.25 -0.96 12.46
CA GLY A 12 1.56 -0.23 13.69
C GLY A 12 2.82 -0.76 14.36
N ASP A 13 2.95 -2.09 14.49
CA ASP A 13 4.13 -2.71 15.09
C ASP A 13 5.43 -2.41 14.33
N LEU A 14 5.38 -2.37 13.00
CA LEU A 14 6.54 -2.04 12.16
C LEU A 14 6.99 -0.59 12.31
N ILE A 15 6.04 0.36 12.27
CA ILE A 15 6.35 1.79 12.47
C ILE A 15 6.97 2.00 13.86
N LEU A 16 6.41 1.34 14.88
CA LEU A 16 6.91 1.48 16.25
C LEU A 16 8.33 0.90 16.38
N ALA A 17 8.61 -0.23 15.75
CA ALA A 17 9.94 -0.85 15.74
C ALA A 17 10.99 0.06 15.06
N ASP A 18 10.69 0.59 13.87
CA ASP A 18 11.58 1.52 13.16
C ASP A 18 11.89 2.76 14.02
N LEU A 19 10.86 3.36 14.62
CA LEU A 19 11.05 4.57 15.42
C LEU A 19 11.85 4.32 16.71
N LEU A 20 11.73 3.12 17.29
CA LEU A 20 12.57 2.73 18.43
C LEU A 20 14.02 2.50 18.00
N GLU A 21 14.27 1.91 16.82
CA GLU A 21 15.62 1.77 16.25
C GLU A 21 16.27 3.12 15.92
N GLU A 22 15.47 4.10 15.48
CA GLU A 22 15.91 5.48 15.27
C GLU A 22 16.18 6.24 16.59
N GLY A 23 15.85 5.64 17.74
CA GLY A 23 16.15 6.18 19.06
C GLY A 23 15.08 7.13 19.62
N TYR A 24 13.91 7.22 18.99
CA TYR A 24 12.81 8.04 19.51
C TYR A 24 12.21 7.42 20.78
N ALA A 25 11.85 8.27 21.74
CA ALA A 25 11.23 7.86 22.99
C ALA A 25 10.19 8.87 23.48
N GLY A 26 9.32 8.42 24.40
CA GLY A 26 8.34 9.28 25.07
C GLY A 26 7.39 9.99 24.11
N ASP A 27 7.17 11.28 24.34
CA ASP A 27 6.21 12.08 23.56
C ASP A 27 6.65 12.28 22.10
N GLU A 28 7.95 12.31 21.83
CA GLU A 28 8.50 12.45 20.47
C GLU A 28 8.22 11.20 19.63
N LEU A 29 8.35 10.01 20.24
CA LEU A 29 7.98 8.74 19.62
C LEU A 29 6.51 8.73 19.20
N LEU A 30 5.63 9.17 20.10
CA LEU A 30 4.19 9.21 19.83
C LEU A 30 3.83 10.22 18.74
N ALA A 31 4.51 11.37 18.70
CA ALA A 31 4.33 12.36 17.66
C ALA A 31 4.74 11.80 16.28
N LYS A 32 5.94 11.21 16.19
CA LYS A 32 6.47 10.60 14.96
C LYS A 32 5.66 9.39 14.51
N PHE A 33 5.17 8.59 15.46
CA PHE A 33 4.31 7.45 15.16
C PHE A 33 3.01 7.89 14.49
N ARG A 34 2.33 8.92 15.03
CA ARG A 34 1.09 9.44 14.44
C ARG A 34 1.30 10.06 13.07
N GLU A 35 2.41 10.76 12.87
CA GLU A 35 2.83 11.31 11.58
C GLU A 35 2.98 10.19 10.55
N ARG A 36 3.84 9.20 10.82
CA ARG A 36 4.06 8.06 9.91
C ARG A 36 2.80 7.24 9.67
N GLN A 37 1.99 7.01 10.70
CA GLN A 37 0.74 6.27 10.57
C GLN A 37 -0.25 6.99 9.64
N SER A 38 -0.34 8.32 9.72
CA SER A 38 -1.21 9.13 8.86
C SER A 38 -0.78 9.05 7.40
N ASP A 39 0.51 9.21 7.13
CA ASP A 39 1.06 9.19 5.77
C ASP A 39 0.86 7.82 5.11
N LEU A 40 1.14 6.75 5.87
CA LEU A 40 1.00 5.37 5.39
C LEU A 40 -0.46 5.03 5.12
N HIS A 41 -1.39 5.49 5.96
CA HIS A 41 -2.82 5.30 5.73
C HIS A 41 -3.30 6.02 4.47
N ALA A 42 -2.83 7.25 4.22
CA ALA A 42 -3.15 7.99 2.99
C ALA A 42 -2.60 7.27 1.74
N ALA A 43 -1.35 6.81 1.79
CA ALA A 43 -0.71 6.08 0.70
C ALA A 43 -1.43 4.76 0.38
N VAL A 44 -1.79 3.98 1.40
CA VAL A 44 -2.54 2.72 1.23
C VAL A 44 -3.93 2.99 0.66
N LYS A 45 -4.61 4.05 1.11
CA LYS A 45 -5.92 4.42 0.57
C LYS A 45 -5.85 4.81 -0.91
N HIS A 46 -4.82 5.57 -1.30
CA HIS A 46 -4.56 5.86 -2.72
C HIS A 46 -4.29 4.60 -3.52
N LEU A 47 -3.40 3.72 -3.05
CA LEU A 47 -3.09 2.46 -3.73
C LEU A 47 -4.33 1.58 -3.95
N ILE A 48 -5.20 1.47 -2.92
CA ILE A 48 -6.46 0.74 -3.03
C ILE A 48 -7.40 1.40 -4.04
N SER A 49 -7.48 2.74 -4.02
CA SER A 49 -8.31 3.51 -4.96
C SER A 49 -7.86 3.31 -6.40
N ASP A 50 -6.56 3.46 -6.66
CA ASP A 50 -5.94 3.30 -7.97
C ASP A 50 -6.13 1.87 -8.47
N SER A 51 -5.86 0.88 -7.61
CA SER A 51 -6.06 -0.54 -7.95
C SER A 51 -7.54 -0.84 -8.25
N GLY A 52 -8.46 -0.25 -7.49
CA GLY A 52 -9.90 -0.38 -7.72
C GLY A 52 -10.37 0.33 -8.99
N GLU A 53 -9.72 1.41 -9.39
CA GLU A 53 -9.98 2.09 -10.67
C GLU A 53 -9.46 1.27 -11.85
N VAL A 54 -8.23 0.77 -11.78
CA VAL A 54 -7.65 -0.11 -12.81
C VAL A 54 -8.46 -1.40 -12.97
N ALA A 55 -8.89 -2.01 -11.87
CA ALA A 55 -9.75 -3.20 -11.91
C ALA A 55 -11.15 -2.92 -12.47
N ARG A 56 -11.73 -1.73 -12.22
CA ARG A 56 -13.04 -1.35 -12.78
C ARG A 56 -12.96 -0.95 -14.25
N ASN A 57 -11.83 -0.39 -14.67
CA ASN A 57 -11.56 -0.07 -16.08
C ASN A 57 -11.01 -1.27 -16.87
N PHE A 58 -10.87 -2.43 -16.22
CA PHE A 58 -10.57 -3.69 -16.91
C PHE A 58 -11.79 -4.12 -17.72
N ASN A 59 -11.73 -3.87 -19.03
CA ASN A 59 -12.80 -4.17 -20.00
C ASN A 59 -12.87 -5.65 -20.40
N GLY A 60 -12.20 -6.56 -19.67
CA GLY A 60 -12.24 -8.01 -19.91
C GLY A 60 -11.55 -8.47 -21.19
N VAL A 61 -11.07 -7.53 -22.01
CA VAL A 61 -10.37 -7.83 -23.26
C VAL A 61 -8.90 -8.01 -22.93
N ASP A 62 -8.44 -9.26 -22.91
CA ASP A 62 -7.03 -9.57 -22.89
C ASP A 62 -6.40 -9.10 -24.21
N LYS A 63 -5.69 -7.97 -24.17
CA LYS A 63 -5.00 -7.38 -25.31
C LYS A 63 -3.54 -7.81 -25.39
N THR A 64 -3.13 -8.81 -24.61
CA THR A 64 -1.72 -9.27 -24.56
C THR A 64 -1.25 -9.70 -25.95
N GLU A 65 -2.04 -10.47 -26.71
CA GLU A 65 -1.67 -10.84 -28.09
C GLU A 65 -1.53 -9.64 -29.04
N ALA A 66 -2.39 -8.62 -28.90
CA ALA A 66 -2.33 -7.43 -29.74
C ALA A 66 -1.13 -6.52 -29.40
N LEU A 67 -0.65 -6.55 -28.17
CA LEU A 67 0.50 -5.76 -27.71
C LEU A 67 1.85 -6.40 -28.05
N PHE A 68 1.89 -7.73 -28.13
CA PHE A 68 3.12 -8.49 -28.37
C PHE A 68 3.15 -9.19 -29.74
N SER A 69 2.27 -8.83 -30.67
CA SER A 69 2.22 -9.43 -32.01
C SER A 69 3.54 -9.33 -32.76
N ASP A 70 4.26 -8.21 -32.60
CA ASP A 70 5.55 -7.95 -33.24
C ASP A 70 6.68 -8.84 -32.70
N VAL A 71 6.59 -9.29 -31.44
CA VAL A 71 7.58 -10.17 -30.81
C VAL A 71 7.27 -11.65 -31.06
N MET A 72 5.99 -12.02 -31.13
CA MET A 72 5.59 -13.42 -31.35
C MET A 72 5.59 -13.85 -32.84
N SER A 73 5.71 -12.89 -33.76
CA SER A 73 5.77 -13.15 -35.20
C SER A 73 7.20 -13.23 -35.78
N GLY A 74 8.23 -13.10 -34.93
CA GLY A 74 9.65 -13.20 -35.31
C GLY A 74 10.30 -14.46 -34.77
#